data_AF-A0A821FDV1-F1
#
_entry.id   AF-A0A821FDV1-F1
#
_cell.length_a   1.000
_cell.length_b   1.000
_cell.length_c   1.000
_cell.angle_alpha   90.00
_cell.angle_beta   90.00
_cell.angle_gamma   90.00
#
_symmetry.space_group_name_H-M   'P 1'
#
loop_
_entity.id
_entity.type
_entity.pdbx_description
1 polymer ?
#
loop_
_entity_poly.entity_id
_entity_poly.type
_entity_poly.pdbx_seq_one_letter_code
_entity_poly.pdbx_strand_id
1 'polypeptide(L)'
;MQGSYFGKAPFLIDPVTAIKAMTAGKLIEIEFVNGCKIKDPDESGFSAAIELARSADIVILFGGLDQSIEGESVDRTSITVPDILLSLIHQLEKVVRSSIHVVIISGSGLDLTYIRVSP
;
A
#
# COMPACT_ATOMS: atom_id res chain seq x y z
N MET A 1 -8.78 -7.62 0.83
CA MET A 1 -9.25 -7.86 2.22
C MET A 1 -9.79 -9.26 2.46
N GLN A 2 -10.62 -9.85 1.58
CA GLN A 2 -11.25 -11.14 1.90
C GLN A 2 -10.35 -12.38 1.71
N GLY A 3 -9.20 -12.26 1.04
CA GLY A 3 -8.29 -13.38 0.83
C GLY A 3 -8.93 -14.50 0.00
N SER A 4 -8.64 -15.75 0.34
CA SER A 4 -9.25 -16.96 -0.23
C SER A 4 -10.34 -17.55 0.69
N TYR A 5 -11.16 -18.47 0.18
CA TYR A 5 -12.13 -19.24 0.97
C TYR A 5 -13.13 -18.39 1.79
N PHE A 6 -13.53 -17.23 1.28
CA PHE A 6 -14.45 -16.31 1.97
C PHE A 6 -15.91 -16.52 1.58
N GLY A 7 -16.81 -16.39 2.56
CA GLY A 7 -18.25 -16.30 2.33
C GLY A 7 -18.71 -14.89 1.89
N LYS A 8 -20.01 -14.74 1.64
CA LYS A 8 -20.60 -13.44 1.31
C LYS A 8 -20.55 -12.51 2.52
N ALA A 9 -19.71 -11.49 2.48
CA ALA A 9 -19.69 -10.45 3.50
C ALA A 9 -20.93 -9.53 3.37
N PRO A 10 -21.51 -9.07 4.49
CA PRO A 10 -22.61 -8.09 4.44
C PRO A 10 -22.12 -6.72 3.95
N PHE A 11 -20.86 -6.38 4.21
CA PHE A 11 -20.17 -5.19 3.71
C PHE A 11 -18.65 -5.37 3.83
N LEU A 12 -17.89 -4.54 3.12
CA LEU A 12 -16.44 -4.43 3.22
C LEU A 12 -16.09 -2.95 3.36
N ILE A 13 -15.22 -2.62 4.30
CA ILE A 13 -14.77 -1.24 4.53
C ILE A 13 -13.28 -1.19 4.21
N ASP A 14 -12.93 -0.51 3.12
CA ASP A 14 -11.54 -0.30 2.75
C ASP A 14 -10.83 0.66 3.73
N PRO A 15 -9.49 0.66 3.80
CA PRO A 15 -8.75 1.50 4.74
C PRO A 15 -9.04 2.99 4.60
N VAL A 16 -9.24 3.51 3.39
CA VAL A 16 -9.50 4.95 3.16
C VAL A 16 -10.87 5.32 3.73
N THR A 17 -11.89 4.51 3.45
CA THR A 17 -13.24 4.69 4.01
C THR A 17 -13.22 4.61 5.54
N ALA A 18 -12.49 3.63 6.10
CA ALA A 18 -12.37 3.46 7.55
C ALA A 18 -11.71 4.68 8.21
N ILE A 19 -10.56 5.13 7.68
CA ILE A 19 -9.82 6.27 8.23
C ILE A 19 -10.68 7.53 8.17
N LYS A 20 -11.33 7.82 7.03
CA LYS A 20 -12.24 8.97 6.89
C LYS A 20 -13.37 8.94 7.91
N ALA A 21 -13.97 7.77 8.16
CA ALA A 21 -15.01 7.63 9.17
C ALA A 21 -14.48 7.85 10.60
N MET A 22 -13.29 7.34 10.91
CA MET A 22 -12.65 7.47 12.24
C MET A 22 -12.13 8.88 12.54
N THR A 23 -11.88 9.68 11.51
CA THR A 23 -11.42 11.08 11.64
C THR A 23 -12.54 12.10 11.42
N ALA A 24 -13.77 11.65 11.17
CA ALA A 24 -14.91 12.54 11.00
C ALA A 24 -15.09 13.48 12.21
N GLY A 25 -15.21 14.78 11.94
CA GLY A 25 -15.33 15.83 12.96
C GLY A 25 -14.00 16.26 13.61
N LYS A 26 -12.87 15.71 13.16
CA LYS A 26 -11.52 16.18 13.55
C LYS A 26 -10.94 17.08 12.46
N LEU A 27 -9.97 17.91 12.83
CA LEU A 27 -9.19 18.72 11.90
C LEU A 27 -8.10 17.87 11.23
N ILE A 28 -8.51 16.83 10.49
CA ILE A 28 -7.62 15.92 9.76
C ILE A 28 -8.18 15.77 8.34
N GLU A 29 -7.40 16.17 7.35
CA GLU A 29 -7.73 15.98 5.93
C GLU A 29 -7.18 14.65 5.43
N ILE A 30 -8.00 13.90 4.69
CA ILE A 30 -7.64 12.58 4.16
C ILE A 30 -7.77 12.59 2.64
N GLU A 31 -6.63 12.62 1.99
CA GLU A 31 -6.49 12.46 0.55
C GLU A 31 -6.00 11.05 0.21
N PHE A 32 -6.33 10.58 -0.99
CA PHE A 32 -5.98 9.26 -1.45
C PHE A 32 -5.63 9.27 -2.93
N VAL A 33 -4.57 8.54 -3.25
CA VAL A 33 -4.12 8.23 -4.61
C VAL A 33 -3.65 6.77 -4.63
N ASN A 34 -3.87 6.09 -5.75
CA ASN A 34 -3.55 4.67 -5.86
C ASN A 34 -2.03 4.42 -5.95
N GLY A 35 -1.28 5.33 -6.57
CA GLY A 35 0.17 5.20 -6.79
C GLY A 35 0.51 4.19 -7.89
N CYS A 36 0.31 2.90 -7.63
CA CYS A 36 0.53 1.82 -8.59
C CYS A 36 -0.34 0.59 -8.27
N LYS A 37 -0.45 -0.34 -9.22
CA LYS A 37 -1.10 -1.63 -8.97
C LYS A 37 -0.09 -2.63 -8.40
N ILE A 38 -0.60 -3.67 -7.74
CA ILE A 38 0.20 -4.73 -7.10
C ILE A 38 1.00 -5.55 -8.13
N LYS A 39 0.42 -5.82 -9.30
CA LYS A 39 0.99 -6.66 -10.36
C LYS A 39 0.94 -5.95 -11.72
N ASP A 40 1.59 -4.80 -11.81
CA ASP A 40 1.69 -3.99 -13.03
C ASP A 40 2.96 -3.11 -12.93
N PRO A 41 3.88 -3.12 -13.90
CA PRO A 41 5.05 -2.24 -13.88
C PRO A 41 4.73 -0.79 -14.27
N ASP A 42 3.45 -0.43 -14.43
CA ASP A 42 3.02 0.93 -14.74
C ASP A 42 3.31 1.93 -13.61
N GLU A 43 4.24 2.86 -13.89
CA GLU A 43 4.63 3.96 -13.00
C GLU A 43 3.82 5.25 -13.24
N SER A 44 2.82 5.25 -14.14
CA SER A 44 2.07 6.47 -14.51
C SER A 44 1.40 7.18 -13.33
N GLY A 45 1.06 6.44 -12.26
CA GLY A 45 0.48 6.98 -11.04
C GLY A 45 1.48 7.55 -10.04
N PHE A 46 2.79 7.36 -10.24
CA PHE A 46 3.82 7.79 -9.29
C PHE A 46 3.83 9.30 -9.11
N SER A 47 3.74 10.07 -10.19
CA SER A 47 3.79 11.54 -10.10
C SER A 47 2.68 12.08 -9.20
N ALA A 48 1.45 11.54 -9.30
CA ALA A 48 0.34 11.96 -8.45
C ALA A 48 0.57 11.57 -6.98
N ALA A 49 1.12 10.38 -6.72
CA ALA A 49 1.46 9.93 -5.38
C ALA A 49 2.54 10.79 -4.73
N ILE A 50 3.58 11.13 -5.49
CA ILE A 50 4.70 11.96 -5.07
C ILE A 50 4.20 13.38 -4.74
N GLU A 51 3.41 14.00 -5.62
CA GLU A 51 2.88 15.35 -5.36
C GLU A 51 1.98 15.40 -4.13
N LEU A 52 1.08 14.42 -3.96
CA LEU A 52 0.25 14.37 -2.76
C LEU A 52 1.08 14.16 -1.48
N ALA A 53 2.08 13.29 -1.56
CA ALA A 53 2.93 12.99 -0.41
C ALA A 53 3.82 14.19 -0.01
N ARG A 54 4.16 15.10 -0.93
CA ARG A 54 4.91 16.34 -0.60
C ARG A 54 4.13 17.28 0.32
N SER A 55 2.81 17.34 0.20
CA SER A 55 1.96 18.23 1.00
C SER A 55 1.40 17.55 2.26
N ALA A 56 1.60 16.24 2.43
CA ALA A 56 1.03 15.48 3.53
C ALA A 56 1.90 15.52 4.80
N ASP A 57 1.27 15.75 5.95
CA ASP A 57 1.93 15.66 7.26
C ASP A 57 2.32 14.23 7.63
N ILE A 58 1.57 13.24 7.14
CA ILE A 58 1.78 11.80 7.36
C ILE A 58 1.41 11.05 6.08
N VAL A 59 2.28 10.13 5.65
CA VAL A 59 2.00 9.24 4.51
C VAL A 59 1.75 7.84 5.04
N ILE A 60 0.62 7.23 4.66
CA ILE A 60 0.34 5.81 4.94
C ILE A 60 0.24 5.07 3.61
N LEU A 61 1.21 4.20 3.36
CA LEU A 61 1.31 3.42 2.14
C LEU A 61 0.78 2.01 2.38
N PHE A 62 -0.35 1.67 1.77
CA PHE A 62 -0.89 0.32 1.79
C PHE A 62 -0.39 -0.45 0.56
N GLY A 63 0.26 -1.58 0.78
CA GLY A 63 0.81 -2.40 -0.30
C GLY A 63 1.05 -3.84 0.15
N GLY A 64 1.71 -4.64 -0.69
CA GLY A 64 1.98 -6.05 -0.42
C GLY A 64 1.47 -6.93 -1.56
N LEU A 65 0.77 -8.00 -1.21
CA LEU A 65 0.30 -9.02 -2.15
C LEU A 65 -1.23 -9.13 -2.13
N ASP A 66 -1.74 -9.78 -3.17
CA ASP A 66 -3.12 -10.22 -3.24
C ASP A 66 -3.23 -11.59 -3.91
N GLN A 67 -4.48 -12.03 -4.13
CA GLN A 67 -4.78 -13.32 -4.75
C GLN A 67 -4.34 -13.44 -6.22
N SER A 68 -3.87 -12.35 -6.85
CA SER A 68 -3.27 -12.39 -8.19
C SER A 68 -1.80 -12.81 -8.20
N ILE A 69 -1.16 -12.80 -7.02
CA ILE A 69 0.24 -13.20 -6.81
C ILE A 69 0.33 -14.48 -5.97
N GLU A 70 -0.53 -14.69 -4.98
CA GLU A 70 -0.53 -15.87 -4.13
C GLU A 70 -1.93 -16.46 -3.95
N GLY A 71 -2.07 -17.78 -4.08
CA GLY A 71 -3.36 -18.45 -3.91
C GLY A 71 -3.27 -19.95 -4.07
N GLU A 72 -4.41 -20.63 -3.94
CA GLU A 72 -4.46 -22.07 -4.21
C GLU A 72 -4.05 -22.35 -5.67
N SER A 73 -3.12 -23.29 -5.84
CA SER A 73 -2.52 -23.61 -7.15
C SER A 73 -1.72 -22.46 -7.79
N VAL A 74 -1.43 -21.39 -7.04
CA VAL A 74 -0.63 -20.24 -7.47
C VAL A 74 0.47 -20.02 -6.43
N ASP A 75 1.52 -20.83 -6.56
CA ASP A 75 2.72 -20.69 -5.73
C ASP A 75 3.57 -19.51 -6.20
N ARG A 76 4.17 -18.82 -5.23
CA ARG A 76 5.18 -17.80 -5.49
C ARG A 76 6.54 -18.45 -5.66
N THR A 77 7.35 -17.87 -6.54
CA THR A 77 8.77 -18.25 -6.72
C THR A 77 9.74 -17.32 -5.98
N SER A 78 9.22 -16.23 -5.39
CA SER A 78 9.97 -15.26 -4.60
C SER A 78 9.16 -14.79 -3.40
N ILE A 79 9.87 -14.44 -2.33
CA ILE A 79 9.30 -13.83 -1.12
C ILE A 79 9.55 -12.31 -1.06
N THR A 80 10.08 -11.70 -2.12
CA THR A 80 10.32 -10.25 -2.18
C THR A 80 9.01 -9.47 -2.24
N VAL A 81 9.02 -8.25 -1.69
CA VAL A 81 7.97 -7.25 -1.92
C VAL A 81 7.93 -6.94 -3.43
N PRO A 82 6.75 -6.67 -4.03
CA PRO A 82 6.67 -6.31 -5.44
C PRO A 82 7.58 -5.13 -5.80
N ASP A 83 8.36 -5.28 -6.86
CA ASP A 83 9.37 -4.28 -7.26
C ASP A 83 8.77 -2.90 -7.51
N ILE A 84 7.57 -2.83 -8.10
CA ILE A 84 6.86 -1.57 -8.34
C ILE A 84 6.57 -0.81 -7.03
N LEU A 85 6.27 -1.53 -5.94
CA LEU A 85 6.04 -0.91 -4.65
C LEU A 85 7.36 -0.38 -4.06
N LEU A 86 8.46 -1.12 -4.20
CA LEU A 86 9.79 -0.67 -3.79
C LEU A 86 10.24 0.56 -4.59
N SER A 87 9.99 0.60 -5.91
CA SER A 87 10.24 1.76 -6.76
C SER A 87 9.46 2.98 -6.29
N LEU A 88 8.17 2.83 -5.95
CA LEU A 88 7.36 3.93 -5.41
C LEU A 88 7.91 4.42 -4.08
N ILE A 89 8.21 3.51 -3.13
CA ILE A 89 8.80 3.86 -1.83
C ILE A 89 10.09 4.65 -2.03
N HIS A 90 10.98 4.19 -2.90
CA HIS A 90 12.24 4.87 -3.19
C HIS A 90 12.06 6.28 -3.78
N GLN A 91 11.00 6.51 -4.56
CA GLN A 91 10.69 7.86 -5.05
C GLN A 91 10.07 8.75 -3.97
N LEU A 92 9.23 8.19 -3.10
CA LEU A 92 8.64 8.90 -1.97
C LEU A 92 9.72 9.33 -0.97
N GLU A 93 10.66 8.45 -0.61
CA GLU A 93 11.77 8.75 0.33
C GLU A 93 12.62 9.96 -0.10
N LYS A 94 12.69 10.25 -1.41
CA LYS A 94 13.45 11.39 -1.94
C LYS A 94 12.72 12.73 -1.73
N VAL A 95 11.41 12.71 -1.57
CA VAL A 95 10.58 13.92 -1.64
C VAL A 95 9.82 14.19 -0.34
N VAL A 96 9.44 13.13 0.36
CA VAL A 96 8.64 13.19 1.57
C VAL A 96 9.57 13.53 2.72
N ARG A 97 9.24 14.59 3.45
CA ARG A 97 9.95 14.97 4.69
C ARG A 97 9.27 14.42 5.95
N SER A 98 8.02 13.98 5.81
CA SER A 98 7.21 13.35 6.86
C SER A 98 7.48 11.84 6.96
N SER A 99 6.99 11.22 8.03
CA SER A 99 7.08 9.77 8.20
C SER A 99 6.23 9.03 7.17
N ILE A 100 6.81 8.01 6.54
CA ILE A 100 6.10 7.06 5.69
C ILE A 100 5.80 5.80 6.50
N HIS A 101 4.51 5.53 6.75
CA HIS A 101 4.05 4.32 7.41
C HIS A 101 3.63 3.29 6.37
N VAL A 102 4.42 2.24 6.20
CA VAL A 102 4.11 1.16 5.25
C VAL A 102 3.27 0.08 5.94
N VAL A 103 2.08 -0.17 5.41
CA VAL A 103 1.17 -1.24 5.83
C VAL A 103 1.24 -2.36 4.80
N ILE A 104 1.85 -3.47 5.19
CA ILE A 104 1.97 -4.67 4.35
C ILE A 104 0.75 -5.56 4.55
N ILE A 105 0.04 -5.83 3.46
CA ILE A 105 -1.07 -6.76 3.36
C ILE A 105 -0.59 -7.97 2.57
N SER A 106 -0.50 -9.13 3.21
CA SER A 106 -0.19 -10.40 2.56
C SER A 106 -0.75 -11.55 3.39
N GLY A 107 -1.02 -12.68 2.75
CA GLY A 107 -1.34 -13.95 3.41
C GLY A 107 -0.08 -14.70 3.86
N SER A 108 1.03 -14.54 3.14
CA SER A 108 2.30 -15.18 3.47
C SER A 108 3.43 -14.18 3.73
N GLY A 109 4.60 -14.67 4.15
CA GLY A 109 5.75 -13.83 4.53
C GLY A 109 6.39 -13.11 3.35
N LEU A 110 6.90 -11.90 3.61
CA LEU A 110 7.64 -11.07 2.66
C LEU A 110 8.99 -10.67 3.24
N ASP A 111 10.00 -10.53 2.39
CA ASP A 111 11.27 -9.91 2.74
C ASP A 111 11.10 -8.40 2.86
N LEU A 112 11.11 -7.91 4.11
CA LEU A 112 10.98 -6.49 4.46
C LEU A 112 12.32 -5.85 4.79
N THR A 113 13.45 -6.47 4.43
CA THR A 113 14.79 -5.98 4.80
C THR A 113 15.01 -4.56 4.32
N TYR A 114 14.63 -4.22 3.08
CA TYR A 114 14.70 -2.86 2.54
C TYR A 114 13.91 -1.87 3.40
N ILE A 115 12.62 -2.14 3.64
CA ILE A 115 11.74 -1.24 4.40
C ILE A 115 12.24 -1.05 5.84
N ARG A 116 12.83 -2.08 6.46
CA ARG A 116 13.36 -2.01 7.83
C ARG A 116 14.59 -1.12 7.94
N VAL A 117 15.48 -1.13 6.94
CA VAL A 117 16.74 -0.38 6.98
C VAL A 117 16.64 0.98 6.30
N SER A 118 15.53 1.23 5.61
CA SER A 118 15.27 2.54 5.00
C SER A 118 15.20 3.62 6.07
N PRO A 119 15.82 4.79 5.81
CA PRO A 119 15.90 5.89 6.77
C PRO A 119 14.55 6.55 7.05
#